data_AF-A0A521VR19-F1
#
_entry.id   AF-A0A521VR19-F1
#
_cell.length_a   1.000
_cell.length_b   1.000
_cell.length_c   1.000
_cell.angle_alpha   90.00
_cell.angle_beta   90.00
_cell.angle_gamma   90.00
#
_symmetry.space_group_name_H-M   'P 1'
#
loop_
_entity.id
_entity.type
_entity.pdbx_description
1 polymer ?
#
loop_
_entity_poly.entity_id
_entity_poly.type
_entity_poly.pdbx_seq_one_letter_code
_entity_poly.pdbx_strand_id
1 'polypeptide(L)'
;MLKKLLPIVMLVYISLAVQAQVPPNDNCADAIAVAAAELVIFNTTEATTDGPLHLNSPCPSADNDTLWRDIWYVFTPDFTGKADWSLCGTADFDTKIAVYNPGATCPLQNNDLFTCNDDFGSCTGNTSRLIFDVTAGQSYLLRLGGWGATAPGAGGAGTFEINEFISAVPNDLCELAIDVNLGPGQPVSNIGATTDGPQHPGNSACFGFNDPTVQADIWYRFTAPSSSAIEWSTCDNINFDSRMAVYQAGATCPLSDSDLKACNDDGAGCSNYTSRVIFDVVQGETYLLRLGGYNGDQGAGTFDLLEIIPPVPPANDACTTPDSAWIVTPAMADDFDGPIIGTTVNAYFDEDNFIFPNTQCFGTNTAGGEFADVWYWFNTYGNDTLEIRFNLDSDQPVGSFYVDLFDACTLMVDTNVITGSCVFADPINPNVATTITGLPDEPTLYLLRVTTRLTTQLPGDFWFFIVGDITAPPVATQEAFPGQYKLYPNPAYDRLELSLFMEKSASTMLEIMNTLGQTVQRQDAGNLPTGPHSFDLDVSALSKGVYFLALQSELGTSTVRFVKQ
;
A
#
# COMPACT_ATOMS: atom_id res chain seq x y z
N MET A 1 58.40 -67.94 -66.71
CA MET A 1 57.58 -69.06 -66.19
C MET A 1 58.10 -69.44 -64.82
N LEU A 2 57.39 -69.12 -63.73
CA LEU A 2 57.03 -70.09 -62.68
C LEU A 2 56.06 -69.43 -61.68
N LYS A 3 55.11 -70.24 -61.23
CA LYS A 3 53.87 -69.86 -60.53
C LYS A 3 54.07 -69.67 -59.02
N LYS A 4 53.15 -68.86 -58.47
CA LYS A 4 52.75 -68.68 -57.08
C LYS A 4 52.82 -69.94 -56.19
N LEU A 5 53.17 -69.72 -54.92
CA LEU A 5 52.50 -70.33 -53.76
C LEU A 5 52.44 -69.27 -52.65
N LEU A 6 51.21 -68.92 -52.27
CA LEU A 6 50.85 -67.95 -51.24
C LEU A 6 50.75 -68.69 -49.89
N PRO A 7 51.33 -68.22 -48.77
CA PRO A 7 51.05 -68.78 -47.47
C PRO A 7 49.73 -68.21 -46.94
N ILE A 8 48.86 -69.09 -46.47
CA ILE A 8 47.62 -68.76 -45.76
C ILE A 8 48.02 -68.30 -44.36
N VAL A 9 47.81 -67.02 -44.05
CA VAL A 9 47.88 -66.48 -42.69
C VAL A 9 46.50 -66.65 -42.07
N MET A 10 46.39 -67.57 -41.11
CA MET A 10 45.19 -67.78 -40.30
C MET A 10 45.11 -66.65 -39.27
N LEU A 11 44.29 -65.64 -39.52
CA LEU A 11 43.96 -64.59 -38.54
C LEU A 11 43.09 -65.22 -37.45
N VAL A 12 43.64 -65.38 -36.25
CA VAL A 12 42.88 -65.70 -35.04
C VAL A 12 42.20 -64.42 -34.58
N TYR A 13 40.89 -64.32 -34.77
CA TYR A 13 40.07 -63.29 -34.14
C TYR A 13 39.91 -63.64 -32.66
N ILE A 14 40.67 -62.96 -31.80
CA ILE A 14 40.39 -62.92 -30.37
C ILE A 14 39.24 -61.91 -30.19
N SER A 15 38.02 -62.38 -29.97
CA SER A 15 36.95 -61.53 -29.47
C SER A 15 37.26 -61.18 -28.02
N LEU A 16 37.84 -60.00 -27.79
CA LEU A 16 37.79 -59.38 -26.48
C LEU A 16 36.32 -59.04 -26.21
N ALA A 17 35.64 -59.87 -25.43
CA ALA A 17 34.42 -59.46 -24.77
C ALA A 17 34.81 -58.32 -23.82
N VAL A 18 34.50 -57.08 -24.20
CA VAL A 18 34.54 -55.95 -23.26
C VAL A 18 33.45 -56.27 -22.25
N GLN A 19 33.86 -56.73 -21.07
CA GLN A 19 32.95 -56.97 -19.97
C GLN A 19 32.41 -55.60 -19.56
N ALA A 20 31.09 -55.43 -19.56
CA ALA A 20 30.44 -54.21 -19.14
C ALA A 20 30.88 -53.91 -17.70
N GLN A 21 31.60 -52.80 -17.51
CA GLN A 21 32.24 -52.46 -16.24
C GLN A 21 31.35 -51.44 -15.54
N VAL A 22 30.98 -51.76 -14.29
CA VAL A 22 30.31 -50.84 -13.38
C VAL A 22 31.14 -49.55 -13.25
N PRO A 23 30.54 -48.36 -13.36
CA PRO A 23 31.27 -47.10 -13.24
C PRO A 23 32.07 -47.01 -11.93
N PRO A 24 33.24 -46.36 -11.92
CA PRO A 24 34.06 -46.22 -10.71
C PRO A 24 33.38 -45.41 -9.59
N ASN A 25 32.38 -44.60 -9.93
CA ASN A 25 31.60 -43.77 -9.01
C ASN A 25 30.16 -44.27 -8.83
N ASP A 26 29.96 -45.58 -8.90
CA ASP A 26 28.66 -46.24 -8.72
C ASP A 26 28.09 -46.06 -7.31
N ASN A 27 28.96 -46.08 -6.29
CA ASN A 27 28.54 -45.86 -4.90
C ASN A 27 28.78 -44.41 -4.47
N CYS A 28 27.95 -43.92 -3.56
CA CYS A 28 28.09 -42.60 -2.95
C CYS A 28 29.47 -42.39 -2.32
N ALA A 29 30.03 -43.42 -1.69
CA ALA A 29 31.35 -43.37 -1.06
C ALA A 29 32.51 -43.24 -2.06
N ASP A 30 32.27 -43.55 -3.34
CA ASP A 30 33.27 -43.55 -4.42
C ASP A 30 33.09 -42.34 -5.37
N ALA A 31 32.37 -41.31 -4.92
CA ALA A 31 32.07 -40.11 -5.70
C ALA A 31 33.33 -39.45 -6.28
N ILE A 32 33.30 -39.14 -7.58
CA ILE A 32 34.42 -38.53 -8.29
C ILE A 32 34.38 -37.00 -8.16
N ALA A 33 35.53 -36.39 -7.85
CA ALA A 33 35.64 -34.93 -7.81
C ALA A 33 35.46 -34.33 -9.21
N VAL A 34 34.67 -33.27 -9.30
CA VAL A 34 34.47 -32.45 -10.52
C VAL A 34 34.64 -30.98 -10.18
N ALA A 35 35.21 -30.22 -11.12
CA ALA A 35 35.39 -28.78 -10.99
C ALA A 35 34.38 -27.99 -11.85
N ALA A 36 34.26 -26.69 -11.58
CA ALA A 36 33.46 -25.80 -12.41
C ALA A 36 34.07 -25.70 -13.82
N ALA A 37 33.21 -25.57 -14.84
CA ALA A 37 33.56 -25.53 -16.26
C ALA A 37 34.34 -26.76 -16.78
N GLU A 38 34.35 -27.87 -16.04
CA GLU A 38 34.91 -29.14 -16.49
C GLU A 38 33.87 -29.92 -17.30
N LEU A 39 34.21 -30.30 -18.53
CA LEU A 39 33.38 -31.22 -19.33
C LEU A 39 33.52 -32.65 -18.80
N VAL A 40 32.47 -33.13 -18.16
CA VAL A 40 32.39 -34.49 -17.62
C VAL A 40 31.66 -35.39 -18.61
N ILE A 41 32.24 -36.55 -18.93
CA ILE A 41 31.60 -37.61 -19.70
C ILE A 41 31.15 -38.70 -18.74
N PHE A 42 29.91 -39.17 -18.88
CA PHE A 42 29.34 -40.16 -17.98
C PHE A 42 28.56 -41.26 -18.71
N ASN A 43 28.37 -42.39 -18.05
CA ASN A 43 27.54 -43.49 -18.51
C ASN A 43 26.97 -44.27 -17.31
N THR A 44 25.66 -44.37 -17.22
CA THR A 44 24.91 -45.04 -16.14
C THR A 44 24.39 -46.43 -16.54
N THR A 45 24.64 -46.89 -17.77
CA THR A 45 24.03 -48.12 -18.31
C THR A 45 24.29 -49.37 -17.45
N GLU A 46 25.47 -49.46 -16.83
CA GLU A 46 25.88 -50.57 -15.96
C GLU A 46 25.92 -50.19 -14.47
N ALA A 47 25.43 -48.99 -14.12
CA ALA A 47 25.38 -48.53 -12.74
C ALA A 47 24.31 -49.29 -11.95
N THR A 48 24.55 -49.48 -10.66
CA THR A 48 23.56 -49.93 -9.68
C THR A 48 22.82 -48.74 -9.08
N THR A 49 22.06 -48.93 -8.00
CA THR A 49 21.35 -47.82 -7.34
C THR A 49 21.69 -47.87 -5.87
N ASP A 50 22.54 -46.94 -5.43
CA ASP A 50 23.09 -46.87 -4.07
C ASP A 50 22.48 -45.72 -3.24
N GLY A 51 21.82 -44.74 -3.87
CA GLY A 51 21.28 -43.59 -3.15
C GLY A 51 20.01 -43.86 -2.33
N PRO A 52 19.75 -43.00 -1.32
CA PRO A 52 18.59 -43.15 -0.46
C PRO A 52 17.30 -42.65 -1.13
N LEU A 53 16.19 -43.25 -0.71
CA LEU A 53 14.85 -42.73 -0.96
C LEU A 53 14.60 -41.45 -0.15
N HIS A 54 14.16 -40.38 -0.82
CA HIS A 54 13.73 -39.14 -0.18
C HIS A 54 12.20 -38.96 -0.18
N LEU A 55 11.53 -39.52 0.83
CA LEU A 55 10.05 -39.53 0.94
C LEU A 55 9.40 -38.13 1.02
N ASN A 56 10.13 -37.14 1.55
CA ASN A 56 9.63 -35.77 1.75
C ASN A 56 10.37 -34.76 0.86
N SER A 57 10.90 -35.22 -0.28
CA SER A 57 11.60 -34.38 -1.24
C SER A 57 10.62 -33.58 -2.12
N PRO A 58 11.03 -32.44 -2.70
CA PRO A 58 10.28 -31.78 -3.77
C PRO A 58 10.23 -32.58 -5.09
N CYS A 59 10.99 -33.68 -5.25
CA CYS A 59 11.06 -34.44 -6.52
C CYS A 59 10.68 -35.95 -6.50
N PRO A 60 9.83 -36.51 -5.62
CA PRO A 60 9.34 -37.87 -5.84
C PRO A 60 8.14 -37.87 -6.78
N SER A 61 8.22 -38.68 -7.83
CA SER A 61 7.06 -39.25 -8.50
C SER A 61 6.71 -40.57 -7.79
N ALA A 62 5.87 -40.50 -6.75
CA ALA A 62 5.34 -41.64 -5.96
C ALA A 62 6.28 -42.32 -4.93
N ASP A 63 5.76 -43.35 -4.23
CA ASP A 63 6.29 -44.05 -3.04
C ASP A 63 7.66 -44.77 -3.22
N ASN A 64 8.43 -44.47 -4.27
CA ASN A 64 9.72 -45.09 -4.55
C ASN A 64 10.78 -44.08 -5.01
N ASP A 65 12.05 -44.47 -4.86
CA ASP A 65 13.16 -43.63 -5.28
C ASP A 65 13.29 -43.79 -6.78
N THR A 66 13.00 -42.72 -7.53
CA THR A 66 13.00 -42.77 -8.99
C THR A 66 14.33 -42.32 -9.60
N LEU A 67 15.42 -42.14 -8.82
CA LEU A 67 16.79 -42.00 -9.34
C LEU A 67 17.48 -43.37 -9.44
N TRP A 68 17.20 -44.10 -10.52
CA TRP A 68 17.85 -45.39 -10.76
C TRP A 68 19.20 -45.24 -11.48
N ARG A 69 20.02 -46.30 -11.43
CA ARG A 69 21.33 -46.36 -12.12
C ARG A 69 22.18 -45.14 -11.81
N ASP A 70 22.35 -44.86 -10.53
CA ASP A 70 22.95 -43.62 -10.08
C ASP A 70 24.48 -43.68 -10.09
N ILE A 71 25.07 -42.53 -10.35
CA ILE A 71 26.51 -42.29 -10.23
C ILE A 71 26.74 -40.99 -9.47
N TRP A 72 27.88 -40.91 -8.82
CA TRP A 72 28.13 -39.90 -7.80
C TRP A 72 29.32 -39.01 -8.13
N TYR A 73 29.18 -37.72 -7.81
CA TYR A 73 30.24 -36.73 -7.93
C TYR A 73 30.35 -35.87 -6.67
N VAL A 74 31.54 -35.31 -6.44
CA VAL A 74 31.76 -34.26 -5.44
C VAL A 74 32.14 -32.98 -6.17
N PHE A 75 31.31 -31.95 -6.07
CA PHE A 75 31.55 -30.65 -6.65
C PHE A 75 32.07 -29.67 -5.59
N THR A 76 33.19 -29.02 -5.85
CA THR A 76 33.76 -27.97 -4.99
C THR A 76 33.96 -26.71 -5.82
N PRO A 77 33.06 -25.70 -5.74
CA PRO A 77 33.15 -24.51 -6.55
C PRO A 77 34.25 -23.57 -6.05
N ASP A 78 34.81 -22.79 -6.98
CA ASP A 78 35.74 -21.69 -6.69
C ASP A 78 35.03 -20.32 -6.56
N PHE A 79 33.70 -20.30 -6.71
CA PHE A 79 32.84 -19.12 -6.58
C PHE A 79 31.75 -19.30 -5.52
N THR A 80 31.21 -18.18 -5.02
CA THR A 80 30.00 -18.14 -4.18
C THR A 80 28.90 -17.48 -4.99
N GLY A 81 27.76 -18.15 -5.14
CA GLY A 81 26.69 -17.74 -6.05
C GLY A 81 25.82 -18.93 -6.41
N LYS A 82 25.26 -18.95 -7.62
CA LYS A 82 24.46 -20.08 -8.13
C LYS A 82 25.27 -20.91 -9.13
N ALA A 83 25.23 -22.24 -9.00
CA ALA A 83 25.79 -23.17 -9.98
C ALA A 83 24.68 -23.70 -10.88
N ASP A 84 24.90 -23.72 -12.20
CA ASP A 84 24.04 -24.31 -13.22
C ASP A 84 24.60 -25.67 -13.63
N TRP A 85 23.87 -26.74 -13.29
CA TRP A 85 24.15 -28.11 -13.69
C TRP A 85 23.06 -28.59 -14.64
N SER A 86 23.39 -28.72 -15.93
CA SER A 86 22.45 -29.01 -17.00
C SER A 86 22.83 -30.25 -17.80
N LEU A 87 21.86 -31.15 -18.00
CA LEU A 87 21.93 -32.33 -18.88
C LEU A 87 21.13 -32.13 -20.18
N CYS A 88 20.63 -30.91 -20.38
CA CYS A 88 19.71 -30.59 -21.46
C CYS A 88 20.36 -30.78 -22.83
N GLY A 89 19.80 -31.69 -23.62
CA GLY A 89 20.27 -32.01 -24.97
C GLY A 89 21.64 -32.72 -25.03
N THR A 90 22.18 -33.14 -23.89
CA THR A 90 23.50 -33.80 -23.79
C THR A 90 23.43 -35.24 -23.28
N ALA A 91 22.40 -35.59 -22.49
CA ALA A 91 22.09 -36.96 -22.13
C ALA A 91 21.15 -37.62 -23.15
N ASP A 92 21.29 -38.93 -23.36
CA ASP A 92 20.50 -39.72 -24.32
C ASP A 92 19.32 -40.50 -23.70
N PHE A 93 18.99 -40.19 -22.44
CA PHE A 93 17.94 -40.85 -21.66
C PHE A 93 17.22 -39.85 -20.75
N ASP A 94 16.12 -40.31 -20.16
CA ASP A 94 15.32 -39.58 -19.17
C ASP A 94 16.10 -39.50 -17.85
N THR A 95 16.69 -38.34 -17.56
CA THR A 95 17.63 -38.16 -16.46
C THR A 95 16.92 -37.69 -15.21
N LYS A 96 17.54 -37.94 -14.07
CA LYS A 96 17.13 -37.33 -12.80
C LYS A 96 18.35 -37.02 -11.96
N ILE A 97 18.41 -35.82 -11.37
CA ILE A 97 19.57 -35.33 -10.61
C ILE A 97 19.19 -34.85 -9.22
N ALA A 98 20.12 -35.00 -8.28
CA ALA A 98 20.01 -34.51 -6.91
C ALA A 98 21.34 -33.92 -6.42
N VAL A 99 21.22 -32.86 -5.61
CA VAL A 99 22.32 -32.17 -4.94
C VAL A 99 22.13 -32.32 -3.44
N TYR A 100 23.20 -32.57 -2.72
CA TYR A 100 23.20 -32.73 -1.27
C TYR A 100 23.97 -31.60 -0.58
N ASN A 101 23.54 -31.29 0.65
CA ASN A 101 24.09 -30.22 1.46
C ASN A 101 25.60 -30.38 1.70
N PRO A 102 26.34 -29.27 1.88
CA PRO A 102 27.76 -29.34 2.15
C PRO A 102 28.03 -30.06 3.46
N GLY A 103 29.02 -30.96 3.44
CA GLY A 103 29.37 -31.80 4.59
C GLY A 103 28.50 -33.06 4.77
N ALA A 104 27.57 -33.33 3.86
CA ALA A 104 26.85 -34.61 3.82
C ALA A 104 27.83 -35.78 3.63
N THR A 105 27.56 -36.91 4.30
CA THR A 105 28.41 -38.11 4.24
C THR A 105 27.58 -39.36 4.03
N CYS A 106 28.09 -40.29 3.23
CA CYS A 106 27.39 -41.54 2.95
C CYS A 106 27.40 -42.47 4.19
N PRO A 107 26.31 -43.18 4.50
CA PRO A 107 25.02 -43.18 3.80
C PRO A 107 24.18 -41.93 4.11
N LEU A 108 23.60 -41.36 3.05
CA LEU A 108 22.88 -40.10 3.11
C LEU A 108 21.51 -40.26 3.79
N GLN A 109 21.12 -39.24 4.55
CA GLN A 109 19.85 -39.10 5.25
C GLN A 109 18.87 -38.23 4.45
N ASN A 110 17.59 -38.25 4.81
CA ASN A 110 16.59 -37.46 4.10
C ASN A 110 16.83 -35.94 4.19
N ASN A 111 17.42 -35.45 5.28
CA ASN A 111 17.76 -34.04 5.50
C ASN A 111 19.07 -33.60 4.81
N ASP A 112 19.82 -34.55 4.25
CA ASP A 112 21.04 -34.21 3.49
C ASP A 112 20.70 -33.71 2.08
N LEU A 113 19.51 -34.03 1.55
CA LEU A 113 19.08 -33.53 0.24
C LEU A 113 18.94 -32.01 0.27
N PHE A 114 19.65 -31.35 -0.63
CA PHE A 114 19.57 -29.91 -0.82
C PHE A 114 18.51 -29.55 -1.86
N THR A 115 18.61 -30.12 -3.06
CA THR A 115 17.63 -29.93 -4.14
C THR A 115 17.72 -31.05 -5.17
N CYS A 116 16.76 -31.14 -6.09
CA CYS A 116 16.71 -32.16 -7.14
C CYS A 116 15.90 -31.68 -8.34
N ASN A 117 16.06 -32.34 -9.48
CA ASN A 117 15.22 -32.15 -10.65
C ASN A 117 15.12 -33.45 -11.46
N ASP A 118 13.95 -33.70 -12.02
CA ASP A 118 13.62 -34.83 -12.89
C ASP A 118 13.55 -34.31 -14.33
N ASP A 119 12.46 -33.65 -14.65
CA ASP A 119 12.26 -32.97 -15.92
C ASP A 119 12.49 -31.47 -15.79
N PHE A 120 13.35 -30.91 -16.63
CA PHE A 120 13.38 -29.47 -16.85
C PHE A 120 12.55 -29.13 -18.09
N GLY A 121 11.48 -28.34 -17.94
CA GLY A 121 10.42 -28.20 -18.95
C GLY A 121 10.86 -27.68 -20.34
N SER A 122 12.02 -27.02 -20.46
CA SER A 122 12.57 -26.58 -21.75
C SER A 122 13.56 -27.56 -22.38
N CYS A 123 13.82 -28.70 -21.74
CA CYS A 123 14.83 -29.64 -22.15
C CYS A 123 14.21 -30.84 -22.88
N THR A 124 14.74 -31.14 -24.07
CA THR A 124 14.24 -32.26 -24.88
C THR A 124 14.62 -33.59 -24.25
N GLY A 125 13.73 -34.58 -24.36
CA GLY A 125 14.02 -35.94 -23.93
C GLY A 125 13.99 -36.15 -22.42
N ASN A 126 13.24 -35.32 -21.69
CA ASN A 126 13.07 -35.45 -20.23
C ASN A 126 14.41 -35.37 -19.51
N THR A 127 15.21 -34.38 -19.88
CA THR A 127 16.53 -34.16 -19.28
C THR A 127 16.46 -33.09 -18.21
N SER A 128 17.32 -33.22 -17.20
CA SER A 128 17.26 -32.45 -15.98
C SER A 128 18.21 -31.25 -16.01
N ARG A 129 17.86 -30.22 -15.24
CA ARG A 129 18.74 -29.09 -14.95
C ARG A 129 18.46 -28.55 -13.56
N LEU A 130 19.51 -28.14 -12.87
CA LEU A 130 19.45 -27.49 -11.56
C LEU A 130 20.25 -26.20 -11.57
N ILE A 131 19.66 -25.15 -11.02
CA ILE A 131 20.37 -23.94 -10.60
C ILE A 131 20.27 -23.90 -9.07
N PHE A 132 21.40 -23.93 -8.37
CA PHE A 132 21.43 -24.08 -6.90
C PHE A 132 22.54 -23.27 -6.24
N ASP A 133 22.32 -22.83 -5.01
CA ASP A 133 23.28 -21.99 -4.28
C ASP A 133 24.52 -22.77 -3.84
N VAL A 134 25.68 -22.15 -4.04
CA VAL A 134 26.98 -22.70 -3.66
C VAL A 134 27.85 -21.68 -2.97
N THR A 135 28.68 -22.15 -2.05
CA THR A 135 29.72 -21.36 -1.39
C THR A 135 31.10 -21.83 -1.82
N ALA A 136 31.98 -20.88 -2.15
CA ALA A 136 33.33 -21.19 -2.60
C ALA A 136 34.07 -22.07 -1.58
N GLY A 137 34.63 -23.18 -2.06
CA GLY A 137 35.39 -24.14 -1.26
C GLY A 137 34.56 -25.11 -0.41
N GLN A 138 33.23 -25.00 -0.37
CA GLN A 138 32.37 -26.05 0.21
C GLN A 138 32.18 -27.20 -0.79
N SER A 139 32.13 -28.44 -0.31
CA SER A 139 31.95 -29.62 -1.17
C SER A 139 30.52 -30.13 -1.12
N TYR A 140 29.90 -30.27 -2.28
CA TYR A 140 28.54 -30.75 -2.49
C TYR A 140 28.58 -32.14 -3.13
N LEU A 141 27.80 -33.09 -2.60
CA LEU A 141 27.60 -34.38 -3.26
C LEU A 141 26.52 -34.23 -4.34
N LEU A 142 26.77 -34.79 -5.51
CA LEU A 142 25.89 -34.77 -6.67
C LEU A 142 25.56 -36.21 -7.08
N ARG A 143 24.28 -36.49 -7.31
CA ARG A 143 23.77 -37.79 -7.75
C ARG A 143 23.09 -37.61 -9.10
N LEU A 144 23.51 -38.39 -10.08
CA LEU A 144 22.94 -38.42 -11.42
C LEU A 144 22.45 -39.84 -11.69
N GLY A 145 21.16 -40.00 -11.98
CA GLY A 145 20.55 -41.26 -12.38
C GLY A 145 19.55 -41.06 -13.50
N GLY A 146 18.73 -42.07 -13.74
CA GLY A 146 17.62 -42.02 -14.69
C GLY A 146 16.27 -42.26 -14.03
N TRP A 147 15.23 -41.65 -14.61
CA TRP A 147 13.86 -41.83 -14.15
C TRP A 147 13.36 -43.27 -14.34
N GLY A 148 12.48 -43.72 -13.47
CA GLY A 148 11.70 -44.94 -13.71
C GLY A 148 10.75 -45.31 -12.58
N ALA A 149 9.54 -45.74 -12.93
CA ALA A 149 8.55 -46.21 -11.95
C ALA A 149 8.93 -47.53 -11.25
N THR A 150 9.88 -48.30 -11.81
CA THR A 150 10.40 -49.55 -11.24
C THR A 150 11.88 -49.71 -11.58
N ALA A 151 12.63 -50.41 -10.73
CA ALA A 151 14.01 -50.77 -10.99
C ALA A 151 14.19 -51.52 -12.33
N PRO A 152 15.31 -51.31 -13.04
CA PRO A 152 16.41 -50.40 -12.73
C PRO A 152 16.25 -49.03 -13.42
N GLY A 153 15.03 -48.59 -13.76
CA GLY A 153 14.79 -47.33 -14.46
C GLY A 153 15.53 -47.13 -15.78
N ALA A 154 15.55 -45.90 -16.26
CA ALA A 154 16.32 -45.46 -17.42
C ALA A 154 17.82 -45.40 -17.09
N GLY A 155 18.65 -45.55 -18.12
CA GLY A 155 20.10 -45.38 -18.03
C GLY A 155 20.67 -45.22 -19.43
N GLY A 156 21.79 -44.52 -19.53
CA GLY A 156 22.38 -44.13 -20.80
C GLY A 156 23.69 -43.41 -20.60
N ALA A 157 24.07 -42.58 -21.57
CA ALA A 157 25.31 -41.83 -21.56
C ALA A 157 25.06 -40.36 -21.87
N GLY A 158 26.04 -39.54 -21.55
CA GLY A 158 25.98 -38.12 -21.86
C GLY A 158 27.20 -37.36 -21.40
N THR A 159 27.05 -36.04 -21.43
CA THR A 159 28.03 -35.10 -20.89
C THR A 159 27.36 -34.05 -20.04
N PHE A 160 28.08 -33.45 -19.10
CA PHE A 160 27.64 -32.22 -18.45
C PHE A 160 28.83 -31.30 -18.14
N GLU A 161 28.51 -30.04 -17.90
CA GLU A 161 29.39 -29.06 -17.25
C GLU A 161 28.61 -28.45 -16.09
N ILE A 162 29.32 -27.98 -15.06
CA ILE A 162 28.74 -27.17 -13.98
C ILE A 162 29.36 -25.79 -14.08
N ASN A 163 28.55 -24.79 -14.40
CA ASN A 163 29.02 -23.42 -14.62
C ASN A 163 28.44 -22.47 -13.56
N GLU A 164 29.11 -21.35 -13.29
CA GLU A 164 28.50 -20.26 -12.53
C GLU A 164 27.32 -19.70 -13.32
N PHE A 165 26.14 -19.69 -12.71
CA PHE A 165 24.94 -19.10 -13.28
C PHE A 165 24.99 -17.58 -13.12
N ILE A 166 25.08 -16.87 -14.23
CA ILE A 166 24.94 -15.43 -14.28
C ILE A 166 23.63 -15.10 -14.99
N SER A 167 22.65 -14.57 -14.26
CA SER A 167 21.40 -14.16 -14.88
C SER A 167 21.63 -13.00 -15.86
N ALA A 168 20.95 -13.06 -16.99
CA ALA A 168 20.86 -11.94 -17.92
C ALA A 168 19.88 -10.85 -17.44
N VAL A 169 19.03 -11.18 -16.46
CA VAL A 169 18.06 -10.27 -15.85
C VAL A 169 18.74 -9.55 -14.66
N PRO A 170 18.93 -8.22 -14.70
CA PRO A 170 19.77 -7.50 -13.72
C PRO A 170 19.36 -7.66 -12.26
N ASN A 171 18.06 -7.87 -12.01
CA ASN A 171 17.46 -7.94 -10.70
C ASN A 171 16.73 -9.27 -10.45
N ASP A 172 17.20 -10.34 -11.09
CA ASP A 172 16.71 -11.72 -10.91
C ASP A 172 16.87 -12.18 -9.46
N LEU A 173 18.05 -11.92 -8.88
CA LEU A 173 18.35 -12.36 -7.53
C LEU A 173 17.97 -11.31 -6.50
N CYS A 174 17.47 -11.76 -5.35
CA CYS A 174 17.13 -10.92 -4.20
C CYS A 174 18.31 -10.00 -3.81
N GLU A 175 19.53 -10.55 -3.76
CA GLU A 175 20.75 -9.79 -3.43
C GLU A 175 21.09 -8.71 -4.48
N LEU A 176 20.58 -8.86 -5.70
CA LEU A 176 20.79 -7.97 -6.84
C LEU A 176 19.59 -7.07 -7.12
N ALA A 177 18.66 -6.92 -6.16
CA ALA A 177 17.55 -5.99 -6.27
C ALA A 177 18.01 -4.62 -6.79
N ILE A 178 17.19 -3.94 -7.59
CA ILE A 178 17.53 -2.61 -8.14
C ILE A 178 16.68 -1.53 -7.48
N ASP A 179 17.22 -0.32 -7.34
CA ASP A 179 16.49 0.76 -6.69
C ASP A 179 15.34 1.25 -7.59
N VAL A 180 14.16 1.45 -7.00
CA VAL A 180 12.98 2.01 -7.66
C VAL A 180 12.50 3.25 -6.90
N ASN A 181 11.99 4.23 -7.64
CA ASN A 181 11.40 5.45 -7.10
C ASN A 181 9.90 5.50 -7.35
N LEU A 182 9.19 6.36 -6.63
CA LEU A 182 7.79 6.66 -6.93
C LEU A 182 7.64 7.18 -8.36
N GLY A 183 6.60 6.72 -9.04
CA GLY A 183 6.20 7.17 -10.36
C GLY A 183 5.43 6.11 -11.13
N PRO A 184 4.65 6.53 -12.14
CA PRO A 184 3.96 5.60 -13.02
C PRO A 184 4.89 5.06 -14.12
N GLY A 185 4.49 3.95 -14.74
CA GLY A 185 5.03 3.45 -16.00
C GLY A 185 6.47 2.94 -15.93
N GLN A 186 6.90 2.41 -14.78
CA GLN A 186 8.23 1.83 -14.62
C GLN A 186 8.34 0.56 -15.48
N PRO A 187 9.32 0.44 -16.38
CA PRO A 187 9.44 -0.72 -17.26
C PRO A 187 9.80 -1.98 -16.47
N VAL A 188 9.20 -3.11 -16.86
CA VAL A 188 9.42 -4.38 -16.18
C VAL A 188 9.40 -5.57 -17.14
N SER A 189 10.22 -6.58 -16.84
CA SER A 189 10.27 -7.85 -17.55
C SER A 189 10.86 -8.92 -16.63
N ASN A 190 10.14 -10.02 -16.41
CA ASN A 190 10.65 -11.19 -15.69
C ASN A 190 11.03 -12.35 -16.64
N ILE A 191 11.03 -12.09 -17.96
CA ILE A 191 11.44 -13.08 -18.96
C ILE A 191 12.88 -13.52 -18.71
N GLY A 192 13.06 -14.82 -18.46
CA GLY A 192 14.35 -15.44 -18.19
C GLY A 192 14.81 -15.35 -16.72
N ALA A 193 13.98 -14.81 -15.83
CA ALA A 193 14.27 -14.80 -14.40
C ALA A 193 14.14 -16.19 -13.78
N THR A 194 14.93 -16.43 -12.73
CA THR A 194 14.86 -17.62 -11.88
C THR A 194 13.89 -17.40 -10.72
N THR A 195 13.94 -18.24 -9.68
CA THR A 195 13.12 -18.06 -8.48
C THR A 195 13.99 -18.29 -7.26
N ASP A 196 14.24 -17.23 -6.50
CA ASP A 196 15.13 -17.30 -5.33
C ASP A 196 14.52 -16.77 -4.03
N GLY A 197 13.29 -16.23 -4.06
CA GLY A 197 12.60 -15.82 -2.84
C GLY A 197 11.90 -16.93 -2.05
N PRO A 198 11.53 -16.64 -0.79
CA PRO A 198 10.95 -17.63 0.12
C PRO A 198 9.57 -18.11 -0.35
N GLN A 199 9.16 -19.24 0.21
CA GLN A 199 7.78 -19.71 0.15
C GLN A 199 6.96 -19.15 1.31
N HIS A 200 5.66 -19.00 1.09
CA HIS A 200 4.67 -18.43 1.98
C HIS A 200 3.44 -19.35 2.14
N PRO A 201 3.61 -20.60 2.61
CA PRO A 201 2.56 -21.62 2.62
C PRO A 201 1.36 -21.28 3.52
N GLY A 202 1.51 -20.34 4.46
CA GLY A 202 0.45 -19.88 5.36
C GLY A 202 -0.47 -18.81 4.76
N ASN A 203 -0.16 -18.27 3.57
CA ASN A 203 -0.87 -17.14 2.99
C ASN A 203 -1.52 -17.52 1.65
N SER A 204 -2.60 -18.32 1.73
CA SER A 204 -3.34 -18.78 0.56
C SER A 204 -4.09 -17.68 -0.20
N ALA A 205 -4.18 -16.47 0.36
CA ALA A 205 -4.79 -15.32 -0.31
C ALA A 205 -3.91 -14.78 -1.45
N CYS A 206 -2.58 -14.88 -1.30
CA CYS A 206 -1.62 -14.47 -2.32
C CYS A 206 -0.84 -15.64 -2.94
N PHE A 207 -0.78 -16.78 -2.25
CA PHE A 207 0.02 -17.93 -2.64
C PHE A 207 -0.84 -19.19 -2.62
N GLY A 208 -1.95 -19.12 -3.36
CA GLY A 208 -2.93 -20.19 -3.47
C GLY A 208 -2.54 -21.26 -4.49
N PHE A 209 -3.46 -22.22 -4.69
CA PHE A 209 -3.40 -23.20 -5.78
C PHE A 209 -2.16 -24.12 -5.80
N ASN A 210 -1.60 -24.42 -4.63
CA ASN A 210 -0.38 -25.23 -4.45
C ASN A 210 0.89 -24.58 -5.03
N ASP A 211 0.87 -23.29 -5.31
CA ASP A 211 2.07 -22.52 -5.62
C ASP A 211 2.34 -21.54 -4.47
N PRO A 212 3.18 -21.90 -3.50
CA PRO A 212 3.37 -21.11 -2.28
C PRO A 212 4.36 -19.94 -2.48
N THR A 213 4.70 -19.51 -3.69
CA THR A 213 5.72 -18.45 -3.91
C THR A 213 5.42 -17.57 -5.13
N VAL A 214 6.23 -16.53 -5.31
CA VAL A 214 6.31 -15.74 -6.54
C VAL A 214 7.33 -16.42 -7.45
N GLN A 215 6.90 -16.98 -8.58
CA GLN A 215 7.81 -17.68 -9.51
C GLN A 215 8.38 -16.69 -10.54
N ALA A 216 9.49 -17.04 -11.20
CA ALA A 216 10.18 -16.16 -12.16
C ALA A 216 10.29 -14.72 -11.62
N ASP A 217 10.93 -14.55 -10.46
CA ASP A 217 10.87 -13.33 -9.67
C ASP A 217 11.97 -12.34 -10.02
N ILE A 218 11.66 -11.08 -9.80
CA ILE A 218 12.57 -9.95 -9.93
C ILE A 218 12.36 -9.00 -8.76
N TRP A 219 13.44 -8.32 -8.37
CA TRP A 219 13.53 -7.65 -7.09
C TRP A 219 13.81 -6.16 -7.23
N TYR A 220 13.18 -5.37 -6.36
CA TYR A 220 13.39 -3.94 -6.25
C TYR A 220 13.63 -3.52 -4.80
N ARG A 221 14.43 -2.48 -4.61
CA ARG A 221 14.58 -1.75 -3.35
C ARG A 221 13.84 -0.42 -3.44
N PHE A 222 12.91 -0.19 -2.54
CA PHE A 222 12.17 1.06 -2.46
C PHE A 222 12.47 1.77 -1.14
N THR A 223 13.03 2.98 -1.20
CA THR A 223 13.24 3.83 -0.02
C THR A 223 12.16 4.89 0.05
N ALA A 224 11.36 4.90 1.11
CA ALA A 224 10.18 5.74 1.22
C ALA A 224 10.54 7.23 1.41
N PRO A 225 10.04 8.14 0.56
CA PRO A 225 10.32 9.59 0.70
C PRO A 225 9.52 10.26 1.83
N SER A 226 8.43 9.64 2.27
CA SER A 226 7.45 10.12 3.26
C SER A 226 6.84 8.91 4.01
N SER A 227 6.20 9.16 5.16
CA SER A 227 5.40 8.15 5.84
C SER A 227 3.96 8.22 5.33
N SER A 228 3.56 7.28 4.50
CA SER A 228 2.25 7.25 3.82
C SER A 228 1.90 5.83 3.37
N ALA A 229 0.72 5.64 2.78
CA ALA A 229 0.37 4.42 2.09
C ALA A 229 0.89 4.48 0.64
N ILE A 230 1.45 3.38 0.16
CA ILE A 230 1.94 3.24 -1.23
C ILE A 230 1.06 2.24 -1.96
N GLU A 231 0.66 2.59 -3.17
CA GLU A 231 0.08 1.69 -4.15
C GLU A 231 1.17 1.20 -5.10
N TRP A 232 1.36 -0.11 -5.19
CA TRP A 232 2.18 -0.74 -6.21
C TRP A 232 1.30 -1.62 -7.10
N SER A 233 1.26 -1.31 -8.40
CA SER A 233 0.24 -1.85 -9.31
C SER A 233 0.84 -2.28 -10.65
N THR A 234 0.63 -3.54 -11.03
CA THR A 234 0.80 -4.05 -12.41
C THR A 234 -0.53 -4.13 -13.16
N CYS A 235 -1.63 -3.76 -12.49
CA CYS A 235 -3.01 -3.85 -12.96
C CYS A 235 -3.16 -3.34 -14.41
N ASP A 236 -3.56 -4.22 -15.32
CA ASP A 236 -3.77 -3.98 -16.75
C ASP A 236 -2.54 -3.47 -17.54
N ASN A 237 -1.35 -3.41 -16.92
CA ASN A 237 -0.14 -2.81 -17.49
C ASN A 237 0.95 -3.83 -17.88
N ILE A 238 0.73 -5.10 -17.61
CA ILE A 238 1.60 -6.22 -18.00
C ILE A 238 0.81 -7.32 -18.72
N ASN A 239 1.51 -8.28 -19.32
CA ASN A 239 0.92 -9.32 -20.17
C ASN A 239 1.03 -10.76 -19.62
N PHE A 240 1.26 -10.91 -18.32
CA PHE A 240 1.38 -12.19 -17.62
C PHE A 240 0.63 -12.14 -16.28
N ASP A 241 0.22 -13.32 -15.80
CA ASP A 241 -0.42 -13.51 -14.50
C ASP A 241 0.60 -13.24 -13.39
N SER A 242 0.40 -12.17 -12.61
CA SER A 242 1.46 -11.62 -11.77
C SER A 242 1.21 -11.77 -10.29
N ARG A 243 2.27 -12.15 -9.57
CA ARG A 243 2.33 -12.19 -8.11
C ARG A 243 3.27 -11.13 -7.58
N MET A 244 2.81 -10.43 -6.54
CA MET A 244 3.54 -9.34 -5.90
C MET A 244 3.69 -9.63 -4.41
N ALA A 245 4.88 -9.42 -3.87
CA ALA A 245 5.17 -9.49 -2.44
C ALA A 245 6.02 -8.29 -2.00
N VAL A 246 5.70 -7.76 -0.83
CA VAL A 246 6.40 -6.66 -0.18
C VAL A 246 6.94 -7.18 1.13
N TYR A 247 8.21 -6.93 1.40
CA TYR A 247 8.89 -7.36 2.63
C TYR A 247 9.11 -6.18 3.58
N GLN A 248 9.24 -6.49 4.88
CA GLN A 248 9.42 -5.49 5.94
C GLN A 248 10.66 -4.62 5.73
N ALA A 249 10.64 -3.43 6.33
CA ALA A 249 11.77 -2.53 6.33
C ALA A 249 13.00 -3.21 6.97
N GLY A 250 14.16 -3.09 6.30
CA GLY A 250 15.42 -3.66 6.79
C GLY A 250 15.58 -5.18 6.63
N ALA A 251 14.65 -5.86 5.95
CA ALA A 251 14.81 -7.26 5.62
C ALA A 251 16.01 -7.48 4.66
N THR A 252 16.77 -8.56 4.86
CA THR A 252 17.97 -8.88 4.08
C THR A 252 17.88 -10.28 3.50
N CYS A 253 18.34 -10.46 2.27
CA CYS A 253 18.40 -11.77 1.64
C CYS A 253 19.41 -12.70 2.36
N PRO A 254 19.16 -14.02 2.46
CA PRO A 254 17.93 -14.69 2.04
C PRO A 254 16.75 -14.37 2.99
N LEU A 255 15.59 -14.10 2.40
CA LEU A 255 14.37 -13.76 3.14
C LEU A 255 13.67 -15.01 3.67
N SER A 256 12.83 -14.81 4.69
CA SER A 256 11.99 -15.82 5.32
C SER A 256 10.51 -15.49 5.18
N ASP A 257 9.65 -16.45 5.51
CA ASP A 257 8.18 -16.25 5.51
C ASP A 257 7.76 -15.10 6.44
N SER A 258 8.44 -14.94 7.59
CA SER A 258 8.13 -13.88 8.56
C SER A 258 8.46 -12.46 8.10
N ASP A 259 9.23 -12.30 7.02
CA ASP A 259 9.56 -10.99 6.47
C ASP A 259 8.44 -10.42 5.59
N LEU A 260 7.42 -11.22 5.26
CA LEU A 260 6.30 -10.79 4.41
C LEU A 260 5.48 -9.70 5.11
N LYS A 261 5.32 -8.56 4.43
CA LYS A 261 4.52 -7.41 4.89
C LYS A 261 3.18 -7.34 4.20
N ALA A 262 3.16 -7.49 2.88
CA ALA A 262 1.94 -7.44 2.05
C ALA A 262 2.15 -8.25 0.77
N CYS A 263 1.06 -8.66 0.11
CA CYS A 263 1.13 -9.40 -1.15
C CYS A 263 -0.19 -9.32 -1.93
N ASN A 264 -0.15 -9.70 -3.20
CA ASN A 264 -1.33 -9.92 -4.05
C ASN A 264 -0.99 -10.87 -5.21
N ASP A 265 -1.97 -11.67 -5.64
CA ASP A 265 -1.91 -12.62 -6.77
C ASP A 265 -2.86 -12.18 -7.90
N ASP A 266 -4.05 -11.70 -7.52
CA ASP A 266 -5.06 -11.17 -8.43
C ASP A 266 -5.63 -9.87 -7.86
N GLY A 267 -5.39 -8.76 -8.54
CA GLY A 267 -5.89 -7.46 -8.15
C GLY A 267 -7.39 -7.35 -8.43
N ALA A 268 -8.17 -6.90 -7.43
CA ALA A 268 -9.60 -6.66 -7.65
C ALA A 268 -9.81 -5.56 -8.70
N GLY A 269 -10.55 -5.88 -9.77
CA GLY A 269 -10.81 -4.97 -10.88
C GLY A 269 -9.74 -4.97 -11.97
N CYS A 270 -8.69 -5.77 -11.82
CA CYS A 270 -7.63 -5.95 -12.82
C CYS A 270 -7.98 -7.07 -13.79
N SER A 271 -7.67 -6.89 -15.07
CA SER A 271 -7.79 -7.93 -16.10
C SER A 271 -6.52 -8.77 -16.17
N ASN A 272 -6.57 -9.90 -16.87
CA ASN A 272 -5.43 -10.80 -17.12
C ASN A 272 -4.67 -11.24 -15.85
N TYR A 273 -5.37 -11.37 -14.71
CA TYR A 273 -4.74 -11.85 -13.47
C TYR A 273 -3.56 -10.97 -13.04
N THR A 274 -3.68 -9.66 -13.29
CA THR A 274 -2.67 -8.68 -12.89
C THR A 274 -2.93 -8.18 -11.47
N SER A 275 -1.87 -7.77 -10.78
CA SER A 275 -1.89 -7.55 -9.33
C SER A 275 -1.82 -6.07 -8.93
N ARG A 276 -2.32 -5.79 -7.73
CA ARG A 276 -2.21 -4.49 -7.06
C ARG A 276 -2.10 -4.69 -5.55
N VAL A 277 -1.09 -4.09 -4.93
CA VAL A 277 -0.87 -4.12 -3.48
C VAL A 277 -0.82 -2.70 -2.91
N ILE A 278 -1.48 -2.50 -1.76
CA ILE A 278 -1.35 -1.28 -0.96
C ILE A 278 -0.61 -1.64 0.32
N PHE A 279 0.35 -0.82 0.73
CA PHE A 279 1.10 -1.03 1.97
C PHE A 279 1.59 0.28 2.58
N ASP A 280 1.59 0.36 3.91
CA ASP A 280 2.10 1.53 4.62
C ASP A 280 3.63 1.53 4.72
N VAL A 281 4.23 2.71 4.54
CA VAL A 281 5.67 2.92 4.66
C VAL A 281 6.02 4.01 5.66
N VAL A 282 7.26 3.97 6.16
CA VAL A 282 7.82 4.98 7.06
C VAL A 282 8.93 5.72 6.32
N GLN A 283 8.93 7.05 6.39
CA GLN A 283 9.94 7.89 5.74
C GLN A 283 11.37 7.44 6.06
N GLY A 284 12.17 7.25 5.01
CA GLY A 284 13.58 6.89 5.11
C GLY A 284 13.85 5.38 5.24
N GLU A 285 12.84 4.57 5.50
CA GLU A 285 12.97 3.11 5.54
C GLU A 285 13.02 2.51 4.13
N THR A 286 13.75 1.41 3.98
CA THR A 286 13.91 0.67 2.72
C THR A 286 13.18 -0.67 2.77
N TYR A 287 12.32 -0.90 1.78
CA TYR A 287 11.51 -2.12 1.60
C TYR A 287 12.02 -2.89 0.37
N LEU A 288 11.95 -4.23 0.44
CA LEU A 288 12.15 -5.09 -0.73
C LEU A 288 10.81 -5.41 -1.38
N LEU A 289 10.73 -5.21 -2.69
CA LEU A 289 9.56 -5.51 -3.51
C LEU A 289 9.92 -6.63 -4.47
N ARG A 290 9.09 -7.68 -4.52
CA ARG A 290 9.28 -8.87 -5.35
C ARG A 290 8.10 -9.03 -6.28
N LEU A 291 8.38 -9.13 -7.57
CA LEU A 291 7.39 -9.30 -8.62
C LEU A 291 7.77 -10.49 -9.48
N GLY A 292 6.81 -11.33 -9.83
CA GLY A 292 6.98 -12.45 -10.74
C GLY A 292 5.62 -12.97 -11.14
N GLY A 293 5.55 -14.22 -11.60
CA GLY A 293 4.31 -14.83 -12.08
C GLY A 293 3.76 -15.93 -11.19
N TYR A 294 2.47 -16.22 -11.36
CA TYR A 294 1.87 -17.47 -10.89
C TYR A 294 2.36 -18.63 -11.75
N ASN A 295 2.75 -19.74 -11.12
CA ASN A 295 3.12 -20.99 -11.80
C ASN A 295 4.22 -20.82 -12.87
N GLY A 296 5.11 -19.83 -12.66
CA GLY A 296 6.23 -19.53 -13.55
C GLY A 296 5.88 -18.70 -14.77
N ASP A 297 4.68 -18.07 -14.82
CA ASP A 297 4.32 -17.20 -15.94
C ASP A 297 5.28 -16.02 -16.08
N GLN A 298 5.56 -15.65 -17.33
CA GLN A 298 6.60 -14.70 -17.67
C GLN A 298 6.15 -13.75 -18.77
N GLY A 299 6.55 -12.49 -18.63
CA GLY A 299 6.24 -11.46 -19.58
C GLY A 299 6.90 -10.12 -19.26
N ALA A 300 6.32 -9.07 -19.82
CA ALA A 300 6.84 -7.72 -19.73
C ALA A 300 5.71 -6.69 -19.78
N GLY A 301 6.03 -5.45 -19.41
CA GLY A 301 5.12 -4.33 -19.45
C GLY A 301 5.63 -3.18 -18.58
N THR A 302 4.72 -2.57 -17.83
CA THR A 302 5.05 -1.53 -16.85
C THR A 302 4.34 -1.75 -15.52
N PHE A 303 4.85 -1.15 -14.44
CA PHE A 303 4.11 -1.02 -13.18
C PHE A 303 4.12 0.44 -12.70
N ASP A 304 3.13 0.77 -11.87
CA ASP A 304 3.04 2.05 -11.17
C ASP A 304 3.41 1.85 -9.70
N LEU A 305 4.21 2.77 -9.15
CA LEU A 305 4.51 2.84 -7.72
C LEU A 305 4.17 4.23 -7.22
N LEU A 306 2.99 4.41 -6.64
CA LEU A 306 2.39 5.71 -6.38
C LEU A 306 2.17 5.91 -4.89
N GLU A 307 2.45 7.11 -4.40
CA GLU A 307 2.02 7.52 -3.08
C GLU A 307 0.50 7.74 -3.08
N ILE A 308 -0.18 7.07 -2.16
CA ILE A 308 -1.56 7.37 -1.83
C ILE A 308 -1.52 8.58 -0.90
N ILE A 309 -1.86 9.73 -1.45
CA ILE A 309 -2.08 10.94 -0.66
C ILE A 309 -3.51 10.82 -0.12
N PRO A 310 -3.72 10.52 1.18
CA PRO A 310 -5.06 10.56 1.74
C PRO A 310 -5.63 11.96 1.49
N PRO A 311 -6.89 12.05 1.05
CA PRO A 311 -7.45 13.34 0.71
C PRO A 311 -7.56 14.20 1.99
N VAL A 312 -7.23 15.49 1.88
CA VAL A 312 -7.12 16.39 3.05
C VAL A 312 -8.52 16.57 3.67
N PRO A 313 -8.72 16.28 4.97
CA PRO A 313 -10.00 16.55 5.62
C PRO A 313 -10.29 18.05 5.66
N PRO A 314 -11.57 18.46 5.78
CA PRO A 314 -11.94 19.87 5.97
C PRO A 314 -11.24 20.47 7.20
N ALA A 315 -10.93 21.78 7.17
CA ALA A 315 -10.21 22.43 8.27
C ALA A 315 -10.96 22.36 9.63
N ASN A 316 -12.27 22.17 9.58
CA ASN A 316 -13.17 22.06 10.72
C ASN A 316 -13.67 20.63 10.99
N ASP A 317 -12.93 19.63 10.53
CA ASP A 317 -13.15 18.21 10.83
C ASP A 317 -13.03 17.91 12.34
N ALA A 318 -12.13 18.61 13.03
CA ALA A 318 -11.97 18.47 14.47
C ALA A 318 -12.74 19.53 15.26
N CYS A 319 -13.40 19.11 16.35
CA CYS A 319 -14.05 20.03 17.30
C CYS A 319 -13.13 21.09 17.89
N THR A 320 -11.82 20.84 17.94
CA THR A 320 -10.82 21.82 18.42
C THR A 320 -10.49 22.92 17.43
N THR A 321 -10.91 22.76 16.16
CA THR A 321 -10.71 23.75 15.09
C THR A 321 -12.04 24.06 14.37
N PRO A 322 -13.11 24.41 15.12
CA PRO A 322 -14.43 24.63 14.53
C PRO A 322 -14.41 25.88 13.63
N ASP A 323 -15.16 25.84 12.53
CA ASP A 323 -15.34 27.03 11.68
C ASP A 323 -16.39 27.98 12.28
N SER A 324 -16.46 29.21 11.80
CA SER A 324 -17.39 30.21 12.33
C SER A 324 -18.76 30.09 11.66
N ALA A 325 -19.82 29.97 12.45
CA ALA A 325 -21.21 30.11 12.03
C ALA A 325 -21.84 31.37 12.65
N TRP A 326 -22.86 31.91 11.99
CA TRP A 326 -23.53 33.14 12.44
C TRP A 326 -25.05 33.05 12.29
N ILE A 327 -25.73 33.86 13.10
CA ILE A 327 -27.18 34.02 13.04
C ILE A 327 -27.54 35.05 11.97
N VAL A 328 -28.49 34.70 11.10
CA VAL A 328 -29.13 35.58 10.13
C VAL A 328 -30.59 35.83 10.51
N THR A 329 -31.17 36.93 10.04
CA THR A 329 -32.61 37.14 10.22
C THR A 329 -33.43 36.22 9.31
N PRO A 330 -34.71 35.95 9.62
CA PRO A 330 -35.58 35.20 8.73
C PRO A 330 -35.64 35.75 7.30
N ALA A 331 -35.65 37.08 7.14
CA ALA A 331 -35.66 37.72 5.82
C ALA A 331 -34.38 37.46 5.02
N MET A 332 -33.21 37.49 5.68
CA MET A 332 -31.94 37.18 5.03
C MET A 332 -31.88 35.71 4.60
N ALA A 333 -32.36 34.80 5.44
CA ALA A 333 -32.43 33.39 5.09
C ALA A 333 -33.40 33.13 3.91
N ASP A 334 -34.54 33.81 3.88
CA ASP A 334 -35.51 33.73 2.76
C ASP A 334 -34.93 34.28 1.44
N ASP A 335 -34.06 35.30 1.52
CA ASP A 335 -33.36 35.90 0.38
C ASP A 335 -32.04 35.18 0.02
N PHE A 336 -31.71 34.08 0.71
CA PHE A 336 -30.46 33.33 0.58
C PHE A 336 -29.19 34.18 0.80
N ASP A 337 -29.27 35.20 1.66
CA ASP A 337 -28.16 36.11 1.97
C ASP A 337 -27.27 35.55 3.10
N GLY A 338 -26.02 35.23 2.75
CA GLY A 338 -24.99 34.78 3.69
C GLY A 338 -25.14 33.34 4.21
N PRO A 339 -25.33 32.31 3.35
CA PRO A 339 -25.35 30.92 3.77
C PRO A 339 -23.99 30.48 4.29
N ILE A 340 -23.99 29.62 5.31
CA ILE A 340 -22.78 28.95 5.79
C ILE A 340 -22.55 27.75 4.89
N ILE A 341 -21.41 27.72 4.20
CA ILE A 341 -21.03 26.62 3.31
C ILE A 341 -20.15 25.64 4.08
N GLY A 342 -20.41 24.35 3.91
CA GLY A 342 -19.68 23.27 4.57
C GLY A 342 -19.48 22.07 3.66
N THR A 343 -18.54 21.21 4.04
CA THR A 343 -18.34 19.92 3.37
C THR A 343 -17.92 18.88 4.38
N THR A 344 -18.42 17.66 4.20
CA THR A 344 -17.96 16.47 4.95
C THR A 344 -17.08 15.56 4.07
N VAL A 345 -16.71 16.02 2.87
CA VAL A 345 -15.85 15.27 1.96
C VAL A 345 -14.48 15.10 2.60
N ASN A 346 -14.08 13.84 2.82
CA ASN A 346 -12.84 13.42 3.47
C ASN A 346 -12.73 13.75 4.97
N ALA A 347 -13.81 14.22 5.60
CA ALA A 347 -13.84 14.38 7.05
C ALA A 347 -13.74 13.00 7.72
N TYR A 348 -13.03 12.95 8.85
CA TYR A 348 -12.92 11.78 9.68
C TYR A 348 -14.21 11.59 10.50
N PHE A 349 -14.41 10.36 10.98
CA PHE A 349 -15.48 10.07 11.93
C PHE A 349 -14.98 9.16 13.03
N ASP A 350 -15.08 9.67 14.25
CA ASP A 350 -14.72 8.96 15.45
C ASP A 350 -15.96 8.23 16.00
N GLU A 351 -16.08 6.95 15.68
CA GLU A 351 -17.20 6.12 16.14
C GLU A 351 -17.22 5.91 17.65
N ASP A 352 -16.07 5.99 18.33
CA ASP A 352 -15.96 5.80 19.79
C ASP A 352 -16.52 7.01 20.56
N ASN A 353 -16.48 8.20 19.94
CA ASN A 353 -16.97 9.45 20.52
C ASN A 353 -18.34 9.88 19.98
N PHE A 354 -18.93 9.13 19.04
CA PHE A 354 -20.25 9.44 18.50
C PHE A 354 -21.38 8.74 19.26
N ILE A 355 -22.20 9.52 19.96
CA ILE A 355 -23.46 9.03 20.53
C ILE A 355 -24.48 8.96 19.40
N PHE A 356 -24.72 7.75 18.87
CA PHE A 356 -25.75 7.56 17.86
C PHE A 356 -27.13 7.99 18.39
N PRO A 357 -27.86 8.86 17.67
CA PRO A 357 -29.23 9.19 18.01
C PRO A 357 -30.12 7.95 17.93
N ASN A 358 -31.32 8.03 18.51
CA ASN A 358 -32.31 6.95 18.46
C ASN A 358 -32.63 6.51 17.01
N THR A 359 -33.28 5.35 16.86
CA THR A 359 -33.55 4.68 15.56
C THR A 359 -34.31 5.51 14.52
N GLN A 360 -34.72 6.73 14.84
CA GLN A 360 -35.47 7.64 13.96
C GLN A 360 -34.61 8.28 12.86
N CYS A 361 -33.28 8.39 13.06
CA CYS A 361 -32.41 9.18 12.19
C CYS A 361 -31.62 8.34 11.17
N PHE A 362 -31.14 7.18 11.60
CA PHE A 362 -30.30 6.31 10.77
C PHE A 362 -30.89 4.89 10.61
N GLY A 363 -32.13 4.69 11.03
CA GLY A 363 -32.80 3.38 11.06
C GLY A 363 -32.16 2.43 12.08
N THR A 364 -32.37 1.13 11.91
CA THR A 364 -31.72 0.08 12.73
C THR A 364 -30.34 -0.33 12.22
N ASN A 365 -29.87 0.25 11.11
CA ASN A 365 -28.60 -0.09 10.49
C ASN A 365 -27.54 0.99 10.76
N THR A 366 -27.03 0.98 11.99
CA THR A 366 -25.87 1.77 12.44
C THR A 366 -24.53 1.13 12.04
N ALA A 367 -24.54 -0.08 11.47
CA ALA A 367 -23.35 -0.85 11.13
C ALA A 367 -22.98 -0.83 9.63
N GLY A 368 -23.70 -0.05 8.82
CA GLY A 368 -23.64 -0.16 7.35
C GLY A 368 -23.55 1.17 6.61
N GLY A 369 -22.96 2.21 7.19
CA GLY A 369 -22.58 3.44 6.49
C GLY A 369 -21.41 4.08 7.21
N GLU A 370 -20.40 4.51 6.46
CA GLU A 370 -19.36 5.39 7.02
C GLU A 370 -20.04 6.75 7.33
N PHE A 371 -19.65 7.42 8.40
CA PHE A 371 -20.16 8.77 8.71
C PHE A 371 -18.99 9.74 8.61
N ALA A 372 -19.29 11.04 8.61
CA ALA A 372 -18.32 12.12 8.65
C ALA A 372 -18.94 13.30 9.38
N ASP A 373 -18.16 14.03 10.18
CA ASP A 373 -18.65 15.22 10.87
C ASP A 373 -17.75 16.44 10.70
N VAL A 374 -18.34 17.62 10.85
CA VAL A 374 -17.63 18.90 10.88
C VAL A 374 -18.25 19.82 11.92
N TRP A 375 -17.44 20.74 12.42
CA TRP A 375 -17.75 21.53 13.59
C TRP A 375 -17.80 23.01 13.27
N TYR A 376 -18.77 23.70 13.87
CA TYR A 376 -18.91 25.14 13.81
C TYR A 376 -19.08 25.71 15.21
N TRP A 377 -18.71 26.96 15.44
CA TRP A 377 -19.07 27.68 16.65
C TRP A 377 -19.96 28.88 16.29
N PHE A 378 -20.91 29.22 17.17
CA PHE A 378 -21.75 30.41 17.02
C PHE A 378 -22.21 30.93 18.38
N ASN A 379 -22.54 32.22 18.45
CA ASN A 379 -23.13 32.84 19.64
C ASN A 379 -24.64 32.98 19.47
N THR A 380 -25.43 32.65 20.50
CA THR A 380 -26.90 32.74 20.47
C THR A 380 -27.44 34.17 20.47
N TYR A 381 -26.63 35.17 20.85
CA TYR A 381 -27.05 36.55 21.09
C TYR A 381 -28.31 36.66 21.99
N GLY A 382 -28.49 35.73 22.93
CA GLY A 382 -29.64 35.68 23.83
C GLY A 382 -30.95 35.24 23.20
N ASN A 383 -30.92 34.66 21.99
CA ASN A 383 -32.09 33.97 21.43
C ASN A 383 -32.38 32.71 22.27
N ASP A 384 -33.58 32.64 22.85
CA ASP A 384 -34.09 31.44 23.53
C ASP A 384 -34.42 30.30 22.54
N THR A 385 -34.58 30.66 21.26
CA THR A 385 -35.00 29.81 20.16
C THR A 385 -34.26 30.18 18.87
N LEU A 386 -33.70 29.19 18.18
CA LEU A 386 -33.03 29.36 16.88
C LEU A 386 -33.51 28.28 15.90
N GLU A 387 -33.66 28.64 14.63
CA GLU A 387 -34.01 27.71 13.56
C GLU A 387 -32.78 27.43 12.69
N ILE A 388 -32.44 26.16 12.44
CA ILE A 388 -31.40 25.81 11.47
C ILE A 388 -32.08 25.34 10.20
N ARG A 389 -31.81 26.04 9.09
CA ARG A 389 -32.37 25.72 7.77
C ARG A 389 -31.32 25.10 6.88
N PHE A 390 -31.59 23.90 6.36
CA PHE A 390 -30.81 23.23 5.33
C PHE A 390 -31.57 23.26 4.01
N ASN A 391 -30.84 23.35 2.90
CA ASN A 391 -31.40 23.26 1.57
C ASN A 391 -30.53 22.39 0.67
N LEU A 392 -31.15 21.63 -0.22
CA LEU A 392 -30.41 20.92 -1.28
C LEU A 392 -30.32 21.78 -2.52
N ASP A 393 -29.13 21.79 -3.14
CA ASP A 393 -29.02 22.20 -4.54
C ASP A 393 -29.78 21.19 -5.42
N SER A 394 -30.43 21.67 -6.48
CA SER A 394 -31.41 20.90 -7.28
C SER A 394 -30.84 19.66 -7.98
N ASP A 395 -29.51 19.50 -7.98
CA ASP A 395 -28.79 18.39 -8.60
C ASP A 395 -28.38 17.28 -7.61
N GLN A 396 -28.75 17.36 -6.32
CA GLN A 396 -28.37 16.38 -5.29
C GLN A 396 -29.52 15.42 -4.93
N PRO A 397 -29.28 14.09 -4.89
CA PRO A 397 -30.38 13.11 -4.88
C PRO A 397 -31.10 12.96 -3.52
N VAL A 398 -30.42 13.07 -2.37
CA VAL A 398 -30.97 13.09 -0.99
C VAL A 398 -29.86 13.55 -0.03
N GLY A 399 -30.15 14.39 0.97
CA GLY A 399 -29.20 14.72 2.06
C GLY A 399 -29.79 14.36 3.43
N SER A 400 -29.13 13.45 4.16
CA SER A 400 -29.48 13.13 5.55
C SER A 400 -28.41 13.73 6.47
N PHE A 401 -28.82 14.67 7.31
CA PHE A 401 -27.95 15.35 8.26
C PHE A 401 -28.39 15.04 9.68
N TYR A 402 -27.40 14.95 10.56
CA TYR A 402 -27.60 14.93 11.99
C TYR A 402 -26.89 16.11 12.61
N VAL A 403 -27.60 16.83 13.49
CA VAL A 403 -27.13 18.08 14.05
C VAL A 403 -27.22 18.04 15.57
N ASP A 404 -26.10 18.33 16.21
CA ASP A 404 -25.96 18.37 17.67
C ASP A 404 -25.39 19.69 18.14
N LEU A 405 -25.64 20.01 19.41
CA LEU A 405 -25.13 21.18 20.08
C LEU A 405 -24.25 20.77 21.27
N PHE A 406 -23.13 21.47 21.45
CA PHE A 406 -22.13 21.21 22.49
C PHE A 406 -21.72 22.51 23.20
N ASP A 407 -21.59 22.47 24.52
CA ASP A 407 -20.98 23.55 25.32
C ASP A 407 -19.44 23.52 25.21
N ALA A 408 -18.89 22.33 25.02
CA ALA A 408 -17.47 22.07 24.79
C ALA A 408 -17.35 20.73 24.04
N CYS A 409 -16.19 20.42 23.45
CA CYS A 409 -15.98 19.19 22.66
C CYS A 409 -16.32 17.87 23.38
N THR A 410 -16.42 17.88 24.71
CA THR A 410 -16.75 16.71 25.53
C THR A 410 -18.07 16.84 26.28
N LEU A 411 -18.77 17.97 26.13
CA LEU A 411 -19.99 18.30 26.85
C LEU A 411 -21.11 18.63 25.87
N MET A 412 -21.90 17.62 25.52
CA MET A 412 -23.08 17.77 24.68
C MET A 412 -24.21 18.46 25.46
N VAL A 413 -24.89 19.41 24.81
CA VAL A 413 -26.13 20.01 25.31
C VAL A 413 -27.24 18.95 25.20
N ASP A 414 -28.18 18.93 26.15
CA ASP A 414 -29.30 17.97 26.09
C ASP A 414 -30.05 18.11 24.76
N THR A 415 -30.07 17.04 23.96
CA THR A 415 -30.71 17.00 22.63
C THR A 415 -32.21 17.27 22.68
N ASN A 416 -32.85 17.17 23.86
CA ASN A 416 -34.26 17.56 24.04
C ASN A 416 -34.50 19.06 23.78
N VAL A 417 -33.45 19.89 23.78
CA VAL A 417 -33.45 21.30 23.38
C VAL A 417 -33.65 21.42 21.85
N ILE A 418 -33.23 20.44 21.05
CA ILE A 418 -33.37 20.43 19.60
C ILE A 418 -34.62 19.63 19.20
N THR A 419 -35.65 20.30 18.69
CA THR A 419 -36.82 19.64 18.12
C THR A 419 -36.48 19.11 16.72
N GLY A 420 -36.10 17.83 16.67
CA GLY A 420 -35.80 17.14 15.42
C GLY A 420 -34.35 17.33 14.98
N SER A 421 -33.40 16.73 15.70
CA SER A 421 -31.96 16.74 15.39
C SER A 421 -31.58 16.07 14.06
N CYS A 422 -32.56 15.50 13.36
CA CYS A 422 -32.38 14.71 12.14
C CYS A 422 -33.10 15.39 11.00
N VAL A 423 -32.31 15.89 10.06
CA VAL A 423 -32.76 16.72 8.95
C VAL A 423 -32.63 15.90 7.67
N PHE A 424 -33.76 15.64 7.02
CA PHE A 424 -33.83 14.87 5.78
C PHE A 424 -34.34 15.75 4.66
N ALA A 425 -33.43 16.21 3.80
CA ALA A 425 -33.79 16.94 2.61
C ALA A 425 -33.79 15.99 1.40
N ASP A 426 -34.75 16.17 0.50
CA ASP A 426 -34.85 15.43 -0.76
C ASP A 426 -35.38 16.35 -1.88
N PRO A 427 -35.35 15.93 -3.16
CA PRO A 427 -35.84 16.76 -4.27
C PRO A 427 -37.34 17.14 -4.19
N ILE A 428 -38.12 16.47 -3.34
CA ILE A 428 -39.55 16.75 -3.11
C ILE A 428 -39.70 17.80 -1.98
N ASN A 429 -38.83 17.75 -0.97
CA ASN A 429 -38.76 18.66 0.16
C ASN A 429 -37.32 19.19 0.32
N PRO A 430 -36.88 20.11 -0.56
CA PRO A 430 -35.50 20.58 -0.55
C PRO A 430 -35.21 21.49 0.65
N ASN A 431 -36.22 22.23 1.13
CA ASN A 431 -36.12 23.12 2.29
C ASN A 431 -36.53 22.39 3.57
N VAL A 432 -35.59 22.18 4.48
CA VAL A 432 -35.88 21.51 5.76
C VAL A 432 -35.28 22.32 6.90
N ALA A 433 -36.05 22.44 7.99
CA ALA A 433 -35.63 23.18 9.16
C ALA A 433 -35.71 22.31 10.42
N THR A 434 -34.78 22.56 11.34
CA THR A 434 -34.84 22.10 12.73
C THR A 434 -34.82 23.30 13.66
N THR A 435 -35.28 23.14 14.89
CA THR A 435 -35.36 24.25 15.85
C THR A 435 -34.68 23.86 17.16
N ILE A 436 -33.84 24.77 17.66
CA ILE A 436 -33.23 24.72 18.98
C ILE A 436 -34.07 25.61 19.89
N THR A 437 -34.51 25.12 21.04
CA THR A 437 -35.42 25.81 21.98
C THR A 437 -34.94 25.68 23.42
N GLY A 438 -35.20 26.67 24.26
CA GLY A 438 -34.78 26.64 25.67
C GLY A 438 -33.31 26.96 25.88
N LEU A 439 -32.73 27.73 24.95
CA LEU A 439 -31.41 28.33 25.12
C LEU A 439 -31.46 29.43 26.19
N PRO A 440 -30.34 29.74 26.86
CA PRO A 440 -30.30 30.86 27.80
C PRO A 440 -30.60 32.20 27.11
N ASP A 441 -31.36 33.07 27.78
CA ASP A 441 -31.69 34.44 27.34
C ASP A 441 -30.48 35.41 27.36
N GLU A 442 -29.26 34.89 27.55
CA GLU A 442 -28.00 35.63 27.56
C GLU A 442 -27.10 35.14 26.41
N PRO A 443 -26.28 36.02 25.80
CA PRO A 443 -25.34 35.62 24.74
C PRO A 443 -24.44 34.47 25.18
N THR A 444 -24.62 33.31 24.55
CA THR A 444 -23.91 32.06 24.90
C THR A 444 -23.25 31.48 23.66
N LEU A 445 -22.01 31.01 23.80
CA LEU A 445 -21.24 30.38 22.72
C LEU A 445 -21.51 28.87 22.74
N TYR A 446 -21.87 28.32 21.59
CA TYR A 446 -22.02 26.88 21.41
C TYR A 446 -21.22 26.38 20.21
N LEU A 447 -20.93 25.09 20.25
CA LEU A 447 -20.42 24.31 19.13
C LEU A 447 -21.58 23.56 18.48
N LEU A 448 -21.74 23.73 17.18
CA LEU A 448 -22.64 22.99 16.33
C LEU A 448 -21.85 21.89 15.61
N ARG A 449 -22.26 20.63 15.78
CA ARG A 449 -21.75 19.54 14.94
C ARG A 449 -22.75 19.22 13.84
N VAL A 450 -22.27 19.14 12.60
CA VAL A 450 -23.04 18.65 11.45
C VAL A 450 -22.43 17.34 10.99
N THR A 451 -23.20 16.26 11.06
CA THR A 451 -22.80 14.91 10.67
C THR A 451 -23.58 14.47 9.44
N THR A 452 -22.89 13.88 8.46
CA THR A 452 -23.50 13.23 7.29
C THR A 452 -23.21 11.74 7.28
N ARG A 453 -24.04 10.97 6.58
CA ARG A 453 -23.80 9.55 6.32
C ARG A 453 -23.19 9.40 4.92
N LEU A 454 -21.99 8.85 4.85
CA LEU A 454 -21.31 8.45 3.63
C LEU A 454 -21.93 7.13 3.14
N THR A 455 -22.64 7.18 2.02
CA THR A 455 -23.12 5.97 1.32
C THR A 455 -22.76 6.10 -0.16
N THR A 456 -23.36 5.31 -1.06
CA THR A 456 -23.24 5.51 -2.52
C THR A 456 -23.74 6.89 -3.00
N GLN A 457 -24.22 7.74 -2.09
CA GLN A 457 -24.38 9.18 -2.23
C GLN A 457 -23.18 9.83 -1.53
N LEU A 458 -22.31 10.48 -2.32
CA LEU A 458 -21.05 11.05 -1.85
C LEU A 458 -21.23 11.92 -0.59
N PRO A 459 -20.22 12.00 0.31
CA PRO A 459 -20.17 13.05 1.32
C PRO A 459 -20.53 14.38 0.68
N GLY A 460 -21.54 15.03 1.22
CA GLY A 460 -22.13 16.20 0.59
C GLY A 460 -21.37 17.44 0.96
N ASP A 461 -21.07 18.26 -0.03
CA ASP A 461 -21.09 19.70 0.18
C ASP A 461 -22.51 20.08 0.62
N PHE A 462 -22.60 20.94 1.63
CA PHE A 462 -23.86 21.39 2.16
C PHE A 462 -23.78 22.88 2.46
N TRP A 463 -24.95 23.45 2.72
CA TRP A 463 -25.02 24.77 3.29
C TRP A 463 -26.22 24.87 4.22
N PHE A 464 -26.13 25.79 5.17
CA PHE A 464 -27.20 26.02 6.14
C PHE A 464 -27.25 27.47 6.59
N PHE A 465 -28.36 27.83 7.22
CA PHE A 465 -28.54 29.07 7.98
C PHE A 465 -28.80 28.74 9.44
N ILE A 466 -28.28 29.55 10.36
CA ILE A 466 -28.84 29.66 11.71
C ILE A 466 -29.69 30.92 11.73
N VAL A 467 -30.97 30.79 12.03
CA VAL A 467 -31.98 31.83 11.87
C VAL A 467 -32.51 32.22 13.25
N GLY A 468 -32.50 33.51 13.52
CA GLY A 468 -32.94 34.08 14.79
C GLY A 468 -32.98 35.60 14.73
N ASP A 469 -33.28 36.21 15.87
CA ASP A 469 -33.19 37.66 16.00
C ASP A 469 -31.72 38.06 16.15
N ILE A 470 -31.26 38.94 15.25
CA ILE A 470 -30.01 39.67 15.46
C ILE A 470 -30.33 40.80 16.44
N THR A 471 -30.53 40.46 17.71
CA THR A 471 -30.54 41.50 18.74
C THR A 471 -29.09 41.96 18.88
N ALA A 472 -28.82 43.20 18.47
CA ALA A 472 -27.56 43.82 18.84
C ALA A 472 -27.47 43.73 20.38
N PRO A 473 -26.33 43.32 20.97
CA PRO A 473 -26.19 43.36 22.41
C PRO A 473 -26.64 44.74 22.89
N PRO A 474 -27.34 44.84 24.04
CA PRO A 474 -27.80 46.12 24.54
C PRO A 474 -26.62 47.08 24.48
N VAL A 475 -26.82 48.26 23.89
CA VAL A 475 -25.80 49.30 23.78
C VAL A 475 -25.41 49.67 25.21
N ALA A 476 -24.46 48.93 25.78
CA ALA A 476 -23.55 49.45 26.77
C ALA A 476 -23.01 50.70 26.11
N THR A 477 -23.15 51.84 26.78
CA THR A 477 -22.58 53.11 26.34
C THR A 477 -21.14 52.82 25.90
N GLN A 478 -20.93 52.76 24.59
CA GLN A 478 -19.77 52.10 24.01
C GLN A 478 -18.57 52.99 24.34
N GLU A 479 -17.77 52.57 25.32
CA GLU A 479 -16.47 53.18 25.51
C GLU A 479 -15.60 52.81 24.30
N ALA A 480 -14.65 53.69 23.96
CA ALA A 480 -13.73 53.43 22.85
C ALA A 480 -12.92 52.16 23.15
N PHE A 481 -12.67 51.34 22.12
CA PHE A 481 -11.82 50.14 22.23
C PHE A 481 -10.54 50.45 23.05
N PRO A 482 -10.21 49.67 24.09
CA PRO A 482 -9.13 49.99 25.03
C PRO A 482 -7.76 49.57 24.48
N GLY A 483 -7.36 50.17 23.36
CA GLY A 483 -6.14 49.84 22.68
C GLY A 483 -5.78 50.78 21.54
N GLN A 484 -4.53 50.70 21.10
CA GLN A 484 -4.04 51.39 19.91
C GLN A 484 -3.91 50.38 18.77
N TYR A 485 -4.23 50.80 17.54
CA TYR A 485 -4.15 49.92 16.39
C TYR A 485 -3.58 50.64 15.16
N LYS A 486 -2.93 49.88 14.29
CA LYS A 486 -2.47 50.32 12.96
C LYS A 486 -2.74 49.21 11.95
N LEU A 487 -3.16 49.63 10.77
CA LEU A 487 -3.36 48.78 9.61
C LEU A 487 -2.34 49.11 8.52
N TYR A 488 -1.65 48.10 8.01
CA TYR A 488 -0.75 48.24 6.87
C TYR A 488 -0.59 46.93 6.08
N PRO A 489 -0.37 47.00 4.76
CA PRO A 489 -0.43 48.20 3.93
C PRO A 489 -1.89 48.66 3.70
N ASN A 490 -2.09 49.97 3.56
CA ASN A 490 -3.37 50.56 3.14
C ASN A 490 -3.09 51.60 2.05
N PRO A 491 -3.37 51.32 0.76
CA PRO A 491 -4.18 50.20 0.26
C PRO A 491 -3.56 48.81 0.45
N ALA A 492 -4.41 47.81 0.68
CA ALA A 492 -4.07 46.40 0.84
C ALA A 492 -4.22 45.64 -0.48
N TYR A 493 -3.33 44.67 -0.74
CA TYR A 493 -3.48 43.71 -1.83
C TYR A 493 -4.11 42.45 -1.26
N ASP A 494 -3.37 41.35 -1.10
CA ASP A 494 -3.94 40.08 -0.62
C ASP A 494 -3.86 39.93 0.89
N ARG A 495 -3.02 40.74 1.54
CA ARG A 495 -2.73 40.68 2.98
C ARG A 495 -2.83 42.06 3.62
N LEU A 496 -3.34 42.08 4.84
CA LEU A 496 -3.48 43.26 5.67
C LEU A 496 -3.02 42.92 7.09
N GLU A 497 -1.96 43.58 7.56
CA GLU A 497 -1.46 43.41 8.92
C GLU A 497 -2.16 44.39 9.87
N LEU A 498 -2.72 43.84 10.96
CA LEU A 498 -3.21 44.58 12.12
C LEU A 498 -2.18 44.49 13.24
N SER A 499 -1.51 45.61 13.50
CA SER A 499 -0.74 45.79 14.73
C SER A 499 -1.66 46.38 15.80
N LEU A 500 -1.83 45.66 16.90
CA LEU A 500 -2.75 45.98 17.99
C LEU A 500 -1.98 46.07 19.31
N PHE A 501 -2.27 47.05 20.15
CA PHE A 501 -1.77 47.14 21.52
C PHE A 501 -2.96 47.21 22.47
N MET A 502 -3.10 46.19 23.32
CA MET A 502 -4.16 46.09 24.31
C MET A 502 -3.74 46.79 25.61
N GLU A 503 -4.51 47.78 26.07
CA GLU A 503 -4.27 48.44 27.37
C GLU A 503 -4.72 47.54 28.54
N LYS A 504 -5.74 46.71 28.31
CA LYS A 504 -6.28 45.72 29.26
C LYS A 504 -6.53 44.40 28.54
N SER A 505 -6.48 43.29 29.27
CA SER A 505 -6.87 41.99 28.72
C SER A 505 -8.36 42.02 28.38
N ALA A 506 -8.72 41.58 27.18
CA ALA A 506 -10.11 41.46 26.77
C ALA A 506 -10.29 40.43 25.64
N SER A 507 -11.46 39.81 25.58
CA SER A 507 -11.89 39.00 24.44
C SER A 507 -12.08 39.89 23.22
N THR A 508 -11.36 39.63 22.13
CA THR A 508 -11.30 40.53 20.97
C THR A 508 -11.75 39.84 19.70
N MET A 509 -12.71 40.46 19.01
CA MET A 509 -13.24 40.05 17.72
C MET A 509 -12.81 41.05 16.64
N LEU A 510 -12.31 40.53 15.53
CA LEU A 510 -11.93 41.31 14.35
C LEU A 510 -13.00 41.10 13.27
N GLU A 511 -13.56 42.16 12.71
CA GLU A 511 -14.61 42.07 11.69
C GLU A 511 -14.32 43.01 10.53
N ILE A 512 -14.25 42.49 9.31
CA ILE A 512 -14.19 43.32 8.11
C ILE A 512 -15.61 43.50 7.60
N MET A 513 -16.01 44.75 7.39
CA MET A 513 -17.30 45.16 6.87
C MET A 513 -17.16 45.94 5.56
N ASN A 514 -18.14 45.81 4.68
CA ASN A 514 -18.23 46.63 3.47
C ASN A 514 -18.84 48.02 3.78
N THR A 515 -18.99 48.88 2.76
CA THR A 515 -19.56 50.24 2.93
C THR A 515 -21.04 50.27 3.31
N LEU A 516 -21.76 49.15 3.21
CA LEU A 516 -23.15 49.01 3.63
C LEU A 516 -23.25 48.56 5.10
N GLY A 517 -22.11 48.31 5.77
CA GLY A 517 -22.06 47.81 7.15
C GLY A 517 -22.24 46.31 7.26
N GLN A 518 -22.25 45.56 6.15
CA GLN A 518 -22.32 44.10 6.17
C GLN A 518 -20.93 43.53 6.46
N THR A 519 -20.84 42.61 7.41
CA THR A 519 -19.63 41.85 7.72
C THR A 519 -19.34 40.88 6.58
N VAL A 520 -18.12 40.95 6.02
CA VAL A 520 -17.63 40.11 4.91
C VAL A 520 -16.55 39.12 5.36
N GLN A 521 -15.95 39.35 6.52
CA GLN A 521 -14.98 38.46 7.14
C GLN A 521 -14.95 38.73 8.64
N ARG A 522 -14.76 37.69 9.45
CA ARG A 522 -14.65 37.78 10.91
C ARG A 522 -13.57 36.83 11.39
N GLN A 523 -12.79 37.25 12.39
CA GLN A 523 -11.73 36.44 12.99
C GLN A 523 -11.71 36.66 14.50
N ASP A 524 -11.84 35.56 15.26
CA ASP A 524 -11.71 35.60 16.71
C ASP A 524 -10.23 35.62 17.12
N ALA A 525 -9.85 36.68 17.82
CA ALA A 525 -8.52 36.81 18.39
C ALA A 525 -8.46 36.25 19.82
N GLY A 526 -9.60 35.82 20.38
CA GLY A 526 -9.73 35.28 21.72
C GLY A 526 -9.44 36.32 22.79
N ASN A 527 -9.17 35.86 24.02
CA ASN A 527 -8.76 36.74 25.10
C ASN A 527 -7.32 37.20 24.90
N LEU A 528 -7.14 38.45 24.47
CA LEU A 528 -5.83 39.05 24.24
C LEU A 528 -5.30 39.65 25.53
N PRO A 529 -4.15 39.21 26.06
CA PRO A 529 -3.50 39.84 27.20
C PRO A 529 -3.10 41.29 26.94
N THR A 530 -2.90 42.08 28.00
CA THR A 530 -2.29 43.42 27.91
C THR A 530 -0.93 43.36 27.19
N GLY A 531 -0.72 44.22 26.19
CA GLY A 531 0.52 44.27 25.42
C GLY A 531 0.30 44.27 23.90
N PRO A 532 1.38 44.17 23.11
CA PRO A 532 1.32 44.18 21.65
C PRO A 532 0.92 42.81 21.07
N HIS A 533 0.14 42.85 20.01
CA HIS A 533 -0.32 41.72 19.19
C HIS A 533 -0.19 42.09 17.71
N SER A 534 -0.02 41.08 16.85
CA SER A 534 -0.08 41.27 15.41
C SER A 534 -0.93 40.16 14.79
N PHE A 535 -1.79 40.55 13.85
CA PHE A 535 -2.64 39.65 13.08
C PHE A 535 -2.39 39.90 11.60
N ASP A 536 -2.22 38.82 10.84
CA ASP A 536 -2.13 38.86 9.40
C ASP A 536 -3.48 38.42 8.81
N LEU A 537 -4.22 39.37 8.27
CA LEU A 537 -5.56 39.17 7.73
C LEU A 537 -5.45 38.89 6.24
N ASP A 538 -5.90 37.72 5.80
CA ASP A 538 -6.06 37.40 4.38
C ASP A 538 -7.30 38.10 3.84
N VAL A 539 -7.10 39.01 2.90
CA VAL A 539 -8.16 39.78 2.23
C VAL A 539 -8.19 39.52 0.73
N SER A 540 -7.54 38.45 0.26
CA SER A 540 -7.43 38.08 -1.17
C SER A 540 -8.79 37.84 -1.82
N ALA A 541 -9.76 37.29 -1.08
CA ALA A 541 -11.12 37.03 -1.54
C ALA A 541 -11.99 38.30 -1.69
N LEU A 542 -11.56 39.44 -1.13
CA LEU A 542 -12.32 40.69 -1.19
C LEU A 542 -12.18 41.37 -2.55
N SER A 543 -13.29 41.84 -3.10
CA SER A 543 -13.29 42.69 -4.30
C SER A 543 -12.59 44.03 -4.05
N LYS A 544 -12.10 44.68 -5.11
CA LYS A 544 -11.50 46.02 -5.01
C LYS A 544 -12.53 47.01 -4.47
N GLY A 545 -12.21 47.73 -3.40
CA GLY A 545 -13.20 48.57 -2.73
C GLY A 545 -12.74 49.17 -1.40
N VAL A 546 -13.66 49.86 -0.74
CA VAL A 546 -13.46 50.41 0.61
C VAL A 546 -14.09 49.47 1.62
N TYR A 547 -13.35 49.16 2.68
CA TYR A 547 -13.77 48.29 3.76
C TYR A 547 -13.45 48.91 5.11
N PHE A 548 -14.05 48.38 6.15
CA PHE A 548 -13.90 48.81 7.54
C PHE A 548 -13.57 47.60 8.40
N LEU A 549 -12.44 47.60 9.09
CA LEU A 549 -12.16 46.62 10.13
C LEU A 549 -12.71 47.17 11.46
N ALA A 550 -13.72 46.51 12.02
CA ALA A 550 -14.16 46.69 13.39
C ALA A 550 -13.35 45.81 14.34
N LEU A 551 -12.88 46.42 15.42
CA LEU A 551 -12.31 45.77 16.60
C LEU A 551 -13.39 45.80 17.66
N GLN A 552 -13.82 44.65 18.15
CA GLN A 552 -14.85 44.55 19.17
C GLN A 552 -14.32 43.79 20.37
N SER A 553 -14.65 44.26 21.56
CA SER A 553 -14.37 43.58 22.82
C SER A 553 -15.48 43.88 23.83
N GLU A 554 -15.51 43.14 24.93
CA GLU A 554 -16.40 43.44 26.05
C GLU A 554 -16.16 44.81 26.70
N LEU A 555 -14.99 45.42 26.43
CA LEU A 555 -14.61 46.72 26.97
C LEU A 555 -14.95 47.89 26.04
N GLY A 556 -15.25 47.64 24.77
CA GLY A 556 -15.49 48.69 23.79
C GLY A 556 -15.24 48.24 22.36
N THR A 557 -15.58 49.12 21.41
CA THR A 557 -15.38 48.87 19.98
C THR A 557 -14.68 50.03 19.30
N SER A 558 -14.06 49.76 18.16
CA SER A 558 -13.53 50.76 17.26
C SER A 558 -13.62 50.28 15.82
N THR A 559 -13.54 51.20 14.87
CA THR A 559 -13.58 50.88 13.45
C THR A 559 -12.50 51.64 12.70
N VAL A 560 -11.82 50.96 11.78
CA VAL A 560 -10.76 51.54 10.97
C VAL A 560 -10.98 51.24 9.49
N ARG A 561 -10.90 52.27 8.66
CA ARG A 561 -11.10 52.17 7.21
C ARG A 561 -9.83 51.70 6.51
N PHE A 562 -9.95 50.76 5.57
CA PHE A 562 -8.91 50.42 4.61
C PHE A 562 -9.44 50.29 3.18
N VAL A 563 -8.54 50.26 2.20
CA VAL A 563 -8.86 50.13 0.77
C VAL A 563 -8.23 48.85 0.24
N LYS A 564 -9.01 47.97 -0.39
CA LYS A 564 -8.54 46.78 -1.13
C LYS A 564 -8.28 47.15 -2.58
N GLN A 565 -7.09 46.82 -3.10
CA GLN A 565 -6.66 47.04 -4.48
C GLN A 565 -6.47 45.76 -5.30
#